data_AF-A0A8T2TSI8-F1
#
_entry.id   AF-A0A8T2TSI8-F1
#
_cell.length_a   1.000
_cell.length_b   1.000
_cell.length_c   1.000
_cell.angle_alpha   90.00
_cell.angle_beta   90.00
_cell.angle_gamma   90.00
#
_symmetry.space_group_name_H-M   'P 1'
#
loop_
_entity.id
_entity.type
_entity.pdbx_description
1 polymer ?
#
loop_
_entity_poly.entity_id
_entity_poly.type
_entity_poly.pdbx_seq_one_letter_code
_entity_poly.pdbx_strand_id
1 'polypeptide(L)'
;MDIADGSFCYFHRDLNRGNYGSDVACLQQFLKQEGFLTDEPSGYYGPSTESAVSRWQLVNNISPASGVVEFKSRAFYAKRHKLPTAEELLALEVQAQGSVRTCLDVLCTEPDGGEFCQTGCLKRGSSDLDKYHLCQQICQVAAGKSCDRAFPPTQSFKYKKCISAVANNCKNSCHRGLKAGR
;
A
#
# COMPACT_ATOMS: atom_id res chain seq x y z
N MET A 1 8.05 3.98 15.83
CA MET A 1 6.94 3.87 14.85
C MET A 1 7.51 3.07 13.71
N ASP A 2 7.38 1.76 13.82
CA ASP A 2 8.27 0.78 13.22
C ASP A 2 7.59 0.05 12.07
N ILE A 3 8.16 0.21 10.88
CA ILE A 3 7.60 -0.30 9.60
C ILE A 3 7.57 -1.84 9.54
N ALA A 4 8.22 -2.51 10.49
CA ALA A 4 8.12 -3.94 10.68
C ALA A 4 6.69 -4.38 11.05
N ASP A 5 5.85 -3.47 11.56
CA ASP A 5 4.52 -3.81 12.07
C ASP A 5 3.37 -3.78 11.02
N GLY A 6 3.67 -3.36 9.79
CA GLY A 6 2.65 -3.17 8.76
C GLY A 6 1.67 -2.03 9.06
N SER A 7 2.02 -1.04 9.89
CA SER A 7 1.20 0.15 10.21
C SER A 7 1.25 1.27 9.17
N PHE A 8 2.01 1.10 8.09
CA PHE A 8 2.20 2.13 7.04
C PHE A 8 1.69 1.69 5.67
N CYS A 9 0.84 0.66 5.61
CA CYS A 9 0.31 0.14 4.36
C CYS A 9 -0.80 1.05 3.81
N TYR A 10 -0.74 1.41 2.53
CA TYR A 10 -1.82 2.14 1.87
C TYR A 10 -2.71 1.16 1.10
N PHE A 11 -3.95 1.02 1.56
CA PHE A 11 -4.97 0.24 0.87
C PHE A 11 -5.76 1.17 -0.06
N HIS A 12 -5.33 1.25 -1.32
CA HIS A 12 -5.87 2.13 -2.36
C HIS A 12 -6.92 1.44 -3.26
N ARG A 13 -7.15 0.15 -3.04
CA ARG A 13 -8.15 -0.66 -3.72
C ARG A 13 -8.76 -1.65 -2.73
N ASP A 14 -9.92 -2.20 -3.06
CA ASP A 14 -10.51 -3.26 -2.27
C ASP A 14 -9.73 -4.57 -2.43
N LEU A 15 -9.60 -5.35 -1.36
CA LEU A 15 -8.89 -6.63 -1.36
C LEU A 15 -9.85 -7.79 -1.06
N ASN A 16 -9.85 -8.79 -1.93
CA ASN A 16 -10.64 -10.01 -1.82
C ASN A 16 -9.84 -11.24 -2.27
N ARG A 17 -10.44 -12.42 -2.04
CA ARG A 17 -9.88 -13.70 -2.45
C ARG A 17 -9.52 -13.68 -3.94
N GLY A 18 -8.30 -14.13 -4.25
CA GLY A 18 -7.78 -14.11 -5.62
C GLY A 18 -6.88 -12.91 -5.93
N ASN A 19 -6.89 -11.86 -5.10
CA ASN A 19 -5.98 -10.74 -5.28
C ASN A 19 -4.54 -11.12 -4.95
N TYR A 20 -3.60 -10.53 -5.69
CA TYR A 20 -2.17 -10.60 -5.41
C TYR A 20 -1.62 -9.17 -5.32
N GLY A 21 -0.53 -8.98 -4.60
CA GLY A 21 0.18 -7.70 -4.57
C GLY A 21 0.96 -7.43 -3.29
N SER A 22 1.72 -6.33 -3.33
CA SER A 22 2.41 -5.78 -2.17
C SER A 22 1.43 -5.34 -1.08
N ASP A 23 0.26 -4.79 -1.45
CA ASP A 23 -0.83 -4.43 -0.54
C ASP A 23 -1.39 -5.65 0.20
N VAL A 24 -1.58 -6.78 -0.49
CA VAL A 24 -1.99 -8.04 0.13
C VAL A 24 -0.93 -8.54 1.11
N ALA A 25 0.35 -8.52 0.75
CA ALA A 25 1.43 -8.91 1.66
C ALA A 25 1.49 -8.01 2.90
N CYS A 26 1.26 -6.71 2.71
CA CYS A 26 1.22 -5.72 3.78
C CYS A 26 0.04 -5.99 4.74
N LEU A 27 -1.15 -6.28 4.21
CA LEU A 27 -2.30 -6.71 4.98
C LEU A 27 -2.03 -7.99 5.77
N GLN A 28 -1.40 -8.99 5.14
CA GLN A 28 -1.05 -10.26 5.80
C GLN A 28 -0.07 -10.05 6.95
N GLN A 29 0.92 -9.17 6.79
CA GLN A 29 1.85 -8.80 7.84
C GLN A 29 1.11 -8.18 9.04
N PHE A 30 0.21 -7.22 8.76
CA PHE A 30 -0.65 -6.61 9.78
C PHE A 30 -1.50 -7.65 10.52
N LEU A 31 -2.23 -8.50 9.78
CA LEU A 31 -3.10 -9.53 10.37
C LEU A 31 -2.32 -10.54 11.20
N LYS A 32 -1.09 -10.87 10.80
CA LYS A 32 -0.22 -11.79 11.54
C LYS A 32 0.14 -11.23 12.92
N GLN A 33 0.40 -9.94 12.99
CA GLN A 33 0.80 -9.28 14.23
C GLN A 33 -0.36 -9.01 15.17
N GLU A 34 -1.52 -8.69 14.61
CA GLU A 34 -2.77 -8.64 15.38
C GLU A 34 -3.25 -10.03 15.80
N GLY A 35 -2.54 -11.11 15.42
CA GLY A 35 -2.83 -12.49 15.84
C GLY A 35 -3.95 -13.18 15.04
N PHE A 36 -4.39 -12.58 13.94
CA PHE A 36 -5.42 -13.14 13.07
C PHE A 36 -4.88 -14.09 12.01
N LEU A 37 -3.61 -13.99 11.62
CA LEU A 37 -2.98 -14.84 10.61
C LEU A 37 -1.75 -15.54 11.15
N THR A 38 -1.59 -16.83 10.86
CA THR A 38 -0.37 -17.59 11.23
C THR A 38 0.58 -17.72 10.05
N ASP A 39 0.03 -17.77 8.84
CA ASP A 39 0.77 -17.96 7.59
C ASP A 39 1.78 -16.83 7.35
N GLU A 40 2.85 -17.14 6.62
CA GLU A 40 3.79 -16.11 6.15
C GLU A 40 3.15 -15.26 5.05
N PRO A 41 3.34 -13.93 5.07
CA PRO A 41 2.88 -13.04 4.01
C PRO A 41 3.39 -13.51 2.66
N SER A 42 2.46 -13.94 1.82
CA SER A 42 2.74 -14.47 0.49
C SER A 42 2.47 -13.45 -0.61
N GLY A 43 1.73 -12.39 -0.29
CA GLY A 43 1.18 -11.48 -1.28
C GLY A 43 -0.01 -12.07 -2.04
N TYR A 44 -0.49 -13.26 -1.68
CA TYR A 44 -1.69 -13.86 -2.26
C TYR A 44 -2.84 -13.90 -1.25
N TYR A 45 -3.98 -13.34 -1.63
CA TYR A 45 -5.18 -13.31 -0.81
C TYR A 45 -5.94 -14.64 -0.97
N GLY A 46 -5.56 -15.63 -0.17
CA GLY A 46 -6.18 -16.94 -0.14
C GLY A 46 -7.28 -17.10 0.92
N PRO A 47 -7.84 -18.32 1.07
CA PRO A 47 -8.86 -18.63 2.08
C PRO A 47 -8.45 -18.31 3.53
N SER A 48 -7.18 -18.56 3.89
CA SER A 48 -6.64 -18.22 5.21
C SER A 48 -6.68 -16.71 5.47
N THR A 49 -6.35 -15.89 4.47
CA THR A 49 -6.36 -14.42 4.57
C THR A 49 -7.77 -13.89 4.69
N GLU A 50 -8.71 -14.40 3.88
CA GLU A 50 -10.12 -14.04 3.98
C GLU A 50 -10.70 -14.34 5.38
N SER A 51 -10.40 -15.53 5.91
CA SER A 51 -10.83 -15.94 7.25
C SER A 51 -10.18 -15.10 8.35
N ALA A 52 -8.94 -14.65 8.16
CA ALA A 52 -8.26 -13.73 9.07
C ALA A 52 -8.89 -12.33 9.04
N VAL A 53 -9.20 -11.80 7.85
CA VAL A 53 -9.87 -10.51 7.69
C VAL A 53 -11.27 -10.53 8.29
N SER A 54 -12.05 -11.58 8.05
CA SER A 54 -13.39 -11.71 8.64
C SER A 54 -13.34 -11.67 10.17
N ARG A 55 -12.41 -12.40 10.79
CA ARG A 55 -12.20 -12.36 12.25
C ARG A 55 -11.76 -10.98 12.74
N TRP A 56 -10.82 -10.34 12.06
CA TRP A 56 -10.39 -8.98 12.37
C TRP A 56 -11.55 -7.98 12.27
N GLN A 57 -12.40 -8.09 11.24
CA GLN A 57 -13.60 -7.26 11.08
C GLN A 57 -14.59 -7.47 12.23
N LEU A 58 -14.87 -8.73 12.61
CA LEU A 58 -15.75 -9.05 13.74
C LEU A 58 -15.25 -8.42 15.04
N VAL A 59 -13.97 -8.60 15.37
CA VAL A 59 -13.38 -8.08 16.61
C VAL A 59 -13.40 -6.55 16.65
N ASN A 60 -13.26 -5.89 15.50
CA ASN A 60 -13.25 -4.44 15.38
C ASN A 60 -14.64 -3.83 15.07
N ASN A 61 -15.72 -4.62 15.14
CA ASN A 61 -17.10 -4.18 14.87
C ASN A 61 -17.30 -3.58 13.46
N ILE A 62 -16.58 -4.10 12.46
CA ILE A 62 -16.71 -3.71 11.06
C ILE A 62 -17.73 -4.65 10.40
N SER A 63 -18.85 -4.10 9.92
CA SER A 63 -19.94 -4.87 9.31
C SER A 63 -20.19 -4.49 7.84
N PRO A 64 -20.34 -5.46 6.92
CA PRO A 64 -20.31 -6.91 7.19
C PRO A 64 -18.88 -7.44 7.40
N ALA A 65 -18.74 -8.46 8.25
CA ALA A 65 -17.48 -9.18 8.42
C ALA A 65 -17.28 -10.23 7.32
N SER A 66 -17.36 -9.79 6.06
CA SER A 66 -17.37 -10.64 4.88
C SER A 66 -16.02 -11.29 4.56
N GLY A 67 -14.93 -10.84 5.21
CA GLY A 67 -13.58 -11.22 4.82
C GLY A 67 -13.07 -10.45 3.60
N VAL A 68 -13.79 -9.42 3.14
CA VAL A 68 -13.38 -8.51 2.05
C VAL A 68 -12.97 -7.16 2.63
N VAL A 69 -11.79 -6.67 2.25
CA VAL A 69 -11.29 -5.36 2.68
C VAL A 69 -11.85 -4.27 1.77
N GLU A 70 -13.08 -3.85 2.04
CA GLU A 70 -13.74 -2.73 1.36
C GLU A 70 -13.50 -1.39 2.10
N PHE A 71 -14.14 -0.31 1.63
CA PHE A 71 -14.03 1.05 2.19
C PHE A 71 -14.05 1.11 3.72
N LYS A 72 -15.02 0.48 4.40
CA LYS A 72 -15.10 0.54 5.88
C LYS A 72 -13.87 -0.06 6.56
N SER A 73 -13.35 -1.16 6.01
CA SER A 73 -12.14 -1.82 6.50
C SER A 73 -10.92 -0.95 6.27
N ARG A 74 -10.78 -0.41 5.05
CA ARG A 74 -9.68 0.49 4.67
C ARG A 74 -9.66 1.75 5.53
N ALA A 75 -10.82 2.38 5.71
CA ALA A 75 -10.98 3.59 6.51
C ALA A 75 -10.71 3.33 8.00
N PHE A 76 -11.21 2.22 8.56
CA PHE A 76 -10.92 1.85 9.95
C PHE A 76 -9.42 1.66 10.18
N TYR A 77 -8.77 0.90 9.30
CA TYR A 77 -7.32 0.68 9.35
C TYR A 77 -6.56 2.01 9.25
N ALA A 78 -6.86 2.83 8.23
CA ALA A 78 -6.18 4.11 8.00
C ALA A 78 -6.31 5.04 9.21
N LYS A 79 -7.53 5.15 9.78
CA LYS A 79 -7.79 5.94 10.99
C LYS A 79 -6.98 5.44 12.19
N ARG A 80 -6.93 4.13 12.42
CA ARG A 80 -6.14 3.53 13.53
C ARG A 80 -4.66 3.87 13.42
N HIS A 81 -4.13 3.89 12.21
CA HIS A 81 -2.72 4.12 11.92
C HIS A 81 -2.36 5.58 11.57
N LYS A 82 -3.33 6.51 11.65
CA LYS A 82 -3.15 7.93 11.28
C LYS A 82 -2.64 8.10 9.85
N LEU A 83 -3.14 7.27 8.94
CA LEU A 83 -2.90 7.36 7.51
C LEU A 83 -4.10 8.05 6.85
N PRO A 84 -3.88 8.77 5.75
CA PRO A 84 -4.99 9.22 4.93
C PRO A 84 -5.68 8.02 4.25
N THR A 85 -6.99 8.09 4.13
CA THR A 85 -7.79 7.14 3.35
C THR A 85 -7.52 7.31 1.86
N ALA A 86 -7.84 6.29 1.06
CA ALA A 86 -7.70 6.39 -0.40
C ALA A 86 -8.54 7.53 -0.97
N GLU A 87 -9.70 7.78 -0.37
CA GLU A 87 -10.66 8.81 -0.74
C GLU A 87 -10.15 10.20 -0.36
N GLU A 88 -9.50 10.35 0.79
CA GLU A 88 -8.83 11.61 1.18
C GLU A 88 -7.66 11.93 0.25
N LEU A 89 -6.83 10.94 -0.10
CA LEU A 89 -5.74 11.12 -1.07
C LEU A 89 -6.28 11.49 -2.45
N LEU A 90 -7.30 10.78 -2.93
CA LEU A 90 -7.95 11.07 -4.21
C LEU A 90 -8.57 12.48 -4.21
N ALA A 91 -9.19 12.91 -3.12
CA ALA A 91 -9.75 14.25 -3.01
C ALA A 91 -8.68 15.34 -3.16
N LEU A 92 -7.47 15.13 -2.61
CA LEU A 92 -6.34 16.05 -2.78
C LEU A 92 -5.86 16.11 -4.24
N GLU A 93 -5.91 14.99 -4.97
CA GLU A 93 -5.58 14.94 -6.41
C GLU A 93 -6.65 15.63 -7.28
N VAL A 94 -7.93 15.41 -6.98
CA VAL A 94 -9.06 16.02 -7.70
C VAL A 94 -9.08 17.54 -7.49
N GLN A 95 -8.87 18.02 -6.27
CA GLN A 95 -8.77 19.46 -5.97
C GLN A 95 -7.61 20.15 -6.69
N ALA A 96 -6.64 19.38 -7.19
CA ALA A 96 -5.56 19.92 -7.99
C ALA A 96 -6.00 20.21 -9.45
N GLN A 97 -7.16 19.73 -9.93
CA GLN A 97 -7.64 19.93 -11.32
C GLN A 97 -7.90 21.43 -11.56
N GLY A 98 -7.11 22.05 -12.44
CA GLY A 98 -7.16 23.49 -12.73
C GLY A 98 -6.25 24.38 -11.87
N SER A 99 -5.42 23.80 -10.99
CA SER A 99 -4.43 24.53 -10.16
C SER A 99 -3.00 24.08 -10.45
N VAL A 100 -2.00 24.90 -10.09
CA VAL A 100 -0.59 24.49 -10.13
C VAL A 100 -0.39 23.32 -9.17
N ARG A 101 0.25 22.25 -9.65
CA ARG A 101 0.43 20.99 -8.91
C ARG A 101 1.89 20.72 -8.58
N THR A 102 2.11 19.92 -7.55
CA THR A 102 3.38 19.25 -7.28
C THR A 102 3.17 17.77 -7.53
N CYS A 103 3.78 17.25 -8.60
CA CYS A 103 3.75 15.83 -8.92
C CYS A 103 5.01 15.15 -8.39
N LEU A 104 4.82 13.98 -7.81
CA LEU A 104 5.88 13.08 -7.38
C LEU A 104 5.85 11.90 -8.34
N ASP A 105 6.99 11.64 -8.97
CA ASP A 105 7.19 10.51 -9.84
C ASP A 105 8.02 9.44 -9.14
N VAL A 106 7.52 8.20 -9.14
CA VAL A 106 8.30 7.04 -8.70
C VAL A 106 8.87 6.32 -9.90
N LEU A 107 10.20 6.33 -9.96
CA LEU A 107 10.97 5.51 -10.89
C LEU A 107 10.94 4.06 -10.41
N CYS A 108 10.54 3.14 -11.29
CA CYS A 108 10.85 1.72 -11.08
C CYS A 108 11.88 1.28 -12.10
N THR A 109 12.77 0.40 -11.68
CA THR A 109 13.75 -0.21 -12.56
C THR A 109 13.10 -1.42 -13.22
N GLU A 110 12.75 -1.29 -14.48
CA GLU A 110 12.39 -2.43 -15.33
C GLU A 110 13.68 -3.01 -15.96
N PRO A 111 13.67 -4.25 -16.47
CA PRO A 111 14.86 -4.91 -17.02
C PRO A 111 15.51 -4.17 -18.21
N ASP A 112 14.78 -3.29 -18.87
CA ASP A 112 15.16 -2.50 -20.05
C ASP A 112 15.51 -1.02 -19.74
N GLY A 113 15.37 -0.59 -18.49
CA GLY A 113 15.65 0.78 -18.07
C GLY A 113 14.75 1.26 -16.93
N GLY A 114 15.04 2.43 -16.39
CA GLY A 114 14.17 3.07 -15.40
C GLY A 114 13.01 3.78 -16.10
N GLU A 115 11.78 3.31 -15.90
CA GLU A 115 10.58 4.02 -16.32
C GLU A 115 9.91 4.73 -15.15
N PHE A 116 9.18 5.81 -15.45
CA PHE A 116 8.22 6.40 -14.51
C PHE A 116 7.00 5.49 -14.44
N CYS A 117 6.89 4.69 -13.38
CA CYS A 117 5.86 3.66 -13.30
C CYS A 117 4.61 4.10 -12.52
N GLN A 118 4.72 5.17 -11.73
CA GLN A 118 3.57 5.79 -11.08
C GLN A 118 3.87 7.26 -10.77
N THR A 119 2.92 8.13 -11.13
CA THR A 119 2.91 9.54 -10.75
C THR A 119 1.73 9.78 -9.82
N GLY A 120 1.94 10.55 -8.76
CA GLY A 120 0.89 11.11 -7.92
C GLY A 120 1.04 12.62 -7.84
N CYS A 121 -0.05 13.37 -7.83
CA CYS A 121 0.02 14.84 -7.84
C CYS A 121 -0.84 15.45 -6.73
N LEU A 122 -0.27 16.37 -5.96
CA LEU A 122 -0.99 17.16 -4.97
C LEU A 122 -1.07 18.63 -5.40
N LYS A 123 -1.95 19.38 -4.76
CA LYS A 123 -2.00 20.84 -4.90
C LYS A 123 -0.64 21.45 -4.47
N ARG A 124 -0.13 22.44 -5.22
CA ARG A 124 1.09 23.17 -4.83
C ARG A 124 0.89 23.82 -3.44
N GLY A 125 1.87 23.64 -2.56
CA GLY A 125 1.79 24.10 -1.16
C GLY A 125 1.18 23.09 -0.18
N SER A 126 0.84 21.88 -0.62
CA SER A 126 0.49 20.77 0.30
C SER A 126 1.61 20.50 1.30
N SER A 127 1.27 19.99 2.48
CA SER A 127 2.23 19.79 3.55
C SER A 127 3.29 18.73 3.18
N ASP A 128 4.44 18.76 3.85
CA ASP A 128 5.46 17.72 3.64
C ASP A 128 4.97 16.34 4.08
N LEU A 129 4.01 16.30 5.02
CA LEU A 129 3.34 15.07 5.43
C LEU A 129 2.44 14.51 4.31
N ASP A 130 1.66 15.36 3.63
CA ASP A 130 0.82 14.94 2.50
C ASP A 130 1.68 14.39 1.36
N LYS A 131 2.78 15.09 1.04
CA LYS A 131 3.75 14.62 0.03
C LYS A 131 4.37 13.28 0.43
N TYR A 132 4.67 13.08 1.72
CA TYR A 132 5.18 11.82 2.23
C TYR A 132 4.17 10.68 2.05
N HIS A 133 2.92 10.89 2.44
CA HIS A 133 1.87 9.89 2.31
C HIS A 133 1.59 9.53 0.85
N LEU A 134 1.50 10.54 -0.02
CA LEU A 134 1.35 10.32 -1.46
C LEU A 134 2.54 9.50 -2.00
N CYS A 135 3.78 9.89 -1.69
CA CYS A 135 4.97 9.16 -2.13
C CYS A 135 4.94 7.68 -1.74
N GLN A 136 4.61 7.39 -0.47
CA GLN A 136 4.52 6.01 0.01
C GLN A 136 3.45 5.22 -0.76
N GLN A 137 2.27 5.81 -0.94
CA GLN A 137 1.18 5.17 -1.68
C GLN A 137 1.59 4.86 -3.12
N ILE A 138 2.06 5.85 -3.87
CA ILE A 138 2.42 5.65 -5.29
C ILE A 138 3.62 4.71 -5.43
N CYS A 139 4.54 4.70 -4.48
CA CYS A 139 5.65 3.74 -4.46
C CYS A 139 5.17 2.31 -4.22
N GLN A 140 4.28 2.10 -3.25
CA GLN A 140 3.72 0.77 -2.97
C GLN A 140 3.00 0.20 -4.19
N VAL A 141 2.25 1.04 -4.91
CA VAL A 141 1.56 0.68 -6.17
C VAL A 141 2.57 0.34 -7.26
N ALA A 142 3.53 1.22 -7.51
CA ALA A 142 4.51 1.06 -8.58
C ALA A 142 5.33 -0.22 -8.40
N ALA A 143 5.86 -0.43 -7.20
CA ALA A 143 6.68 -1.59 -6.88
C ALA A 143 5.87 -2.90 -6.88
N GLY A 144 4.60 -2.86 -6.46
CA GLY A 144 3.69 -4.01 -6.60
C GLY A 144 3.53 -4.43 -8.06
N LYS A 145 3.23 -3.47 -8.95
CA LYS A 145 3.10 -3.71 -10.39
C LYS A 145 4.38 -4.28 -11.01
N SER A 146 5.56 -3.77 -10.63
CA SER A 146 6.84 -4.31 -11.11
C SER A 146 7.07 -5.76 -10.65
N CYS A 147 6.72 -6.11 -9.41
CA CYS A 147 6.81 -7.50 -8.95
C CYS A 147 5.85 -8.43 -9.70
N ASP A 148 4.63 -7.98 -9.98
CA ASP A 148 3.62 -8.74 -10.73
C ASP A 148 4.07 -9.01 -12.17
N ARG A 149 4.77 -8.05 -12.82
CA ARG A 149 5.34 -8.21 -14.16
C ARG A 149 6.57 -9.12 -14.17
N ALA A 150 7.47 -8.93 -13.21
CA ALA A 150 8.75 -9.63 -13.18
C ALA A 150 8.63 -11.12 -12.79
N PHE A 151 7.65 -11.46 -11.95
CA PHE A 151 7.48 -12.81 -11.44
C PHE A 151 6.04 -13.30 -11.61
N PRO A 152 5.79 -14.29 -12.50
CA PRO A 152 4.46 -14.85 -12.64
C PRO A 152 4.02 -15.51 -11.32
N PRO A 153 2.70 -15.66 -11.07
CA PRO A 153 2.16 -16.25 -9.84
C PRO A 153 2.68 -17.67 -9.54
N THR A 154 3.15 -18.39 -10.56
CA THR A 154 3.77 -19.72 -10.45
C THR A 154 5.16 -19.70 -9.81
N GLN A 155 5.88 -18.57 -9.85
CA GLN A 155 7.20 -18.39 -9.25
C GLN A 155 7.12 -17.77 -7.84
N SER A 156 6.28 -18.36 -6.99
CA SER A 156 5.91 -17.85 -5.66
C SER A 156 7.10 -17.39 -4.81
N PHE A 157 8.23 -18.10 -4.84
CA PHE A 157 9.42 -17.73 -4.04
C PHE A 157 10.09 -16.43 -4.51
N LYS A 158 10.23 -16.22 -5.83
CA LYS A 158 10.83 -14.99 -6.35
C LYS A 158 9.89 -13.80 -6.19
N TYR A 159 8.59 -14.03 -6.40
CA TYR A 159 7.55 -13.06 -6.12
C TYR A 159 7.57 -12.59 -4.66
N LYS A 160 7.61 -13.54 -3.70
CA LYS A 160 7.76 -13.26 -2.26
C LYS A 160 9.00 -12.42 -1.94
N LYS A 161 10.15 -12.73 -2.55
CA LYS A 161 11.37 -11.94 -2.38
C LYS A 161 11.22 -10.52 -2.93
N CYS A 162 10.56 -10.36 -4.07
CA CYS A 162 10.30 -9.04 -4.65
C CYS A 162 9.42 -8.18 -3.75
N ILE A 163 8.25 -8.69 -3.36
CA ILE A 163 7.27 -7.91 -2.58
C ILE A 163 7.76 -7.61 -1.15
N SER A 164 8.60 -8.46 -0.56
CA SER A 164 9.14 -8.22 0.80
C SER A 164 10.13 -7.05 0.88
N ALA A 165 10.75 -6.66 -0.24
CA ALA A 165 11.62 -5.50 -0.29
C ALA A 165 10.86 -4.16 -0.44
N VAL A 166 9.60 -4.21 -0.90
CA VAL A 166 8.82 -3.02 -1.30
C VAL A 166 8.64 -2.02 -0.16
N ALA A 167 8.16 -2.47 1.01
CA ALA A 167 7.87 -1.58 2.13
C ALA A 167 9.10 -0.80 2.60
N ASN A 168 10.26 -1.48 2.72
CA ASN A 168 11.52 -0.86 3.12
C ASN A 168 12.07 0.08 2.04
N ASN A 169 11.95 -0.30 0.78
CA ASN A 169 12.38 0.55 -0.34
C ASN A 169 11.55 1.83 -0.39
N CYS A 170 10.22 1.74 -0.29
CA CYS A 170 9.34 2.90 -0.28
C CYS A 170 9.57 3.81 0.93
N LYS A 171 9.79 3.25 2.13
CA LYS A 171 10.24 4.00 3.30
C LYS A 171 11.48 4.84 2.98
N ASN A 172 12.52 4.19 2.49
CA ASN A 172 13.84 4.82 2.31
C ASN A 172 13.82 5.87 1.18
N SER A 173 13.15 5.57 0.08
CA SER A 173 13.03 6.50 -1.07
C SER A 173 12.27 7.77 -0.70
N CYS A 174 11.12 7.64 -0.03
CA CYS A 174 10.28 8.79 0.30
C CYS A 174 10.81 9.63 1.48
N HIS A 175 11.56 9.05 2.42
CA HIS A 175 12.21 9.84 3.49
C HIS A 175 13.40 10.68 2.99
N ARG A 176 14.14 10.20 1.98
CA ARG A 176 15.30 10.93 1.42
C ARG A 176 14.85 12.08 0.52
N GLY A 177 13.77 11.89 -0.27
CA GLY A 177 13.26 12.90 -1.20
C GLY A 177 12.77 14.20 -0.53
N LEU A 178 12.19 14.13 0.66
CA LEU A 178 11.65 15.32 1.36
C LEU A 178 12.71 16.17 2.07
N LYS A 179 13.92 15.64 2.29
CA LYS A 179 15.04 16.40 2.89
C LYS A 179 15.95 17.06 1.87
N ALA A 180 15.95 16.60 0.62
CA ALA A 180 16.84 17.08 -0.44
C ALA A 180 16.30 18.33 -1.18
N GLY A 181 15.13 18.84 -0.81
CA GLY A 181 14.47 19.99 -1.43
C GLY A 181 14.48 21.28 -0.61
N ARG A 182 15.45 21.46 0.30
CA ARG A 182 15.71 22.75 0.97
C ARG A 182 16.94 23.41 0.39
#